data_AF-A0A5C7I9G2-F1
#
_entry.id   AF-A0A5C7I9G2-F1
#
_cell.length_a   1.000
_cell.length_b   1.000
_cell.length_c   1.000
_cell.angle_alpha   90.00
_cell.angle_beta   90.00
_cell.angle_gamma   90.00
#
_symmetry.space_group_name_H-M   'P 1'
#
loop_
_entity.id
_entity.type
_entity.pdbx_description
1 polymer ?
#
loop_
_entity_poly.entity_id
_entity_poly.type
_entity_poly.pdbx_seq_one_letter_code
_entity_poly.pdbx_strand_id
1 'polypeptide(L)'
;MGKKIELVEVNKRKLLGDGLEPPVLMLCFPVAFCLFVFAFSAASFVLFCLRSVLDSLGVVFFAWLRFALCDKVKCSSSSNNIPTRNFTANNVYAKNRISILTFIAFNLAVNDGFYDTAIGQDPDRIYGLGVCEGDSTLGVCNICVNNTVQDIIANCPNQKEFMGTRSLVRYADHLIVGRLELKPTVIGYEKDNVTLNLTKFNEATKFNEVWESLMDHLATKASMGSSRHKFGTGEANFTKFLKIYALMQCTPDISQNDCDSCLHQTVASFQICCSGKEGGYVYRPSCLFQWNLNPFYSVPAADFPVQQ
;
A
#
# COMPACT_ATOMS: atom_id res chain seq x y z
N MET A 1 50.65 24.26 26.48
CA MET A 1 50.42 25.17 27.62
C MET A 1 48.92 25.40 27.71
N GLY A 2 48.13 24.87 28.64
CA GLY A 2 48.37 24.57 30.04
C GLY A 2 47.58 25.57 30.90
N LYS A 3 46.43 25.13 31.46
CA LYS A 3 45.74 25.56 32.71
C LYS A 3 44.31 24.97 32.63
N LYS A 4 43.97 23.87 33.29
CA LYS A 4 43.91 23.54 34.73
C LYS A 4 42.97 24.47 35.51
N ILE A 5 41.79 23.95 35.84
CA ILE A 5 41.01 24.32 37.03
C ILE A 5 40.44 23.01 37.63
N GLU A 6 41.07 22.57 38.71
CA GLU A 6 40.50 21.79 39.83
C GLU A 6 40.10 22.83 40.90
N LEU A 7 39.22 22.67 41.89
CA LEU A 7 38.42 21.60 42.51
C LEU A 7 37.52 22.36 43.50
N VAL A 8 36.30 21.89 43.83
CA VAL A 8 35.84 21.89 45.23
C VAL A 8 34.94 20.68 45.46
N GLU A 9 35.44 19.81 46.32
CA GLU A 9 34.78 18.65 46.90
C GLU A 9 33.92 19.09 48.10
N VAL A 10 32.67 18.60 48.19
CA VAL A 10 31.96 18.51 49.47
C VAL A 10 31.53 17.06 49.66
N ASN A 11 32.24 16.41 50.56
CA ASN A 11 32.05 15.03 50.98
C ASN A 11 31.40 15.03 52.37
N LYS A 12 30.32 14.26 52.56
CA LYS A 12 30.19 13.30 53.67
C LYS A 12 28.85 12.55 53.66
N ARG A 13 28.97 11.22 53.45
CA ARG A 13 28.52 10.11 54.32
C ARG A 13 27.01 9.98 54.61
N LYS A 14 26.39 8.80 54.71
CA LYS A 14 26.79 7.38 54.65
C LYS A 14 25.51 6.59 54.99
N LEU A 15 25.04 5.63 54.19
CA LEU A 15 24.24 4.51 54.72
C LEU A 15 24.43 3.25 53.85
N LEU A 16 25.06 2.27 54.51
CA LEU A 16 24.94 0.81 54.43
C LEU A 16 25.11 0.04 53.10
N GLY A 17 26.12 -0.85 53.12
CA GLY A 17 25.88 -2.30 53.03
C GLY A 17 26.26 -2.96 51.71
N ASP A 18 27.41 -3.63 51.69
CA ASP A 18 27.96 -4.41 50.59
C ASP A 18 27.05 -5.58 50.15
N GLY A 19 26.98 -5.83 48.82
CA GLY A 19 26.40 -7.05 48.27
C GLY A 19 26.25 -7.07 46.75
N LEU A 20 27.23 -7.71 46.08
CA LEU A 20 27.18 -8.43 44.79
C LEU A 20 26.20 -7.97 43.67
N GLU A 21 26.76 -7.63 42.49
CA GLU A 21 26.13 -7.77 41.15
C GLU A 21 25.57 -9.21 40.94
N PRO A 22 24.59 -9.53 40.04
CA PRO A 22 24.29 -8.98 38.68
C PRO A 22 22.74 -9.00 38.38
N PRO A 23 22.12 -9.27 37.18
CA PRO A 23 22.59 -9.39 35.78
C PRO A 23 21.71 -8.68 34.69
N VAL A 24 22.25 -8.71 33.46
CA VAL A 24 21.60 -8.39 32.18
C VAL A 24 20.49 -9.42 31.86
N LEU A 25 19.30 -8.92 31.53
CA LEU A 25 18.11 -9.69 31.20
C LEU A 25 18.19 -10.24 29.76
N MET A 26 18.51 -11.53 29.60
CA MET A 26 18.16 -12.31 28.41
C MET A 26 16.64 -12.53 28.41
N LEU A 27 15.92 -11.91 27.48
CA LEU A 27 14.51 -12.25 27.26
C LEU A 27 14.42 -13.60 26.53
N CYS A 28 13.86 -14.55 27.26
CA CYS A 28 13.55 -15.91 26.88
C CYS A 28 12.08 -15.98 26.41
N PHE A 29 11.82 -16.57 25.24
CA PHE A 29 10.50 -17.09 24.84
C PHE A 29 10.69 -18.23 23.82
N PRO A 30 9.87 -19.29 23.85
CA PRO A 30 9.63 -20.20 24.96
C PRO A 30 10.29 -21.56 24.71
N VAL A 31 10.91 -22.11 25.76
CA VAL A 31 11.31 -23.51 25.85
C VAL A 31 10.05 -24.34 26.07
N ALA A 32 9.33 -24.67 25.00
CA ALA A 32 8.16 -25.55 25.11
C ALA A 32 7.93 -26.39 23.86
N PHE A 33 8.97 -27.06 23.36
CA PHE A 33 8.84 -28.31 22.58
C PHE A 33 10.21 -29.00 22.46
N CYS A 34 10.80 -29.40 23.57
CA CYS A 34 11.96 -30.32 23.56
C CYS A 34 11.98 -31.17 24.84
N LEU A 35 10.85 -31.84 25.14
CA LEU A 35 10.80 -32.98 26.05
C LEU A 35 10.44 -34.26 25.28
N PHE A 36 11.13 -34.50 24.18
CA PHE A 36 11.27 -35.85 23.64
C PHE A 36 12.76 -36.18 23.56
N VAL A 37 13.20 -36.90 24.58
CA VAL A 37 14.53 -37.50 24.68
C VAL A 37 14.69 -38.49 23.53
N PHE A 38 15.45 -38.10 22.51
CA PHE A 38 16.08 -39.05 21.60
C PHE A 38 17.55 -38.69 21.49
N ALA A 39 18.41 -39.67 21.75
CA ALA A 39 19.86 -39.56 21.63
C ALA A 39 20.25 -39.33 20.17
N PHE A 40 20.20 -38.07 19.75
CA PHE A 40 20.67 -37.67 18.43
C PHE A 40 22.18 -37.47 18.47
N SER A 41 22.90 -38.10 17.54
CA SER A 41 24.33 -37.85 17.36
C SER A 41 24.59 -36.34 17.16
N ALA A 42 25.77 -35.85 17.52
CA ALA A 42 26.13 -34.42 17.36
C ALA A 42 25.83 -33.88 15.95
N ALA A 43 25.97 -34.73 14.92
CA ALA A 43 25.63 -34.40 13.53
C ALA A 43 24.13 -34.12 13.31
N SER A 44 23.24 -34.85 13.98
CA SER A 44 21.78 -34.70 13.84
C SER A 44 21.27 -33.44 14.54
N PHE A 45 21.89 -33.05 15.67
CA PHE A 45 21.59 -31.80 16.35
C PHE A 45 22.02 -30.57 15.53
N VAL A 46 23.20 -30.64 14.89
CA VAL A 46 23.67 -29.59 13.98
C VAL A 46 22.74 -29.43 12.79
N LEU A 47 22.26 -30.52 12.18
CA LEU A 47 21.31 -30.46 11.07
C LEU A 47 19.98 -29.84 11.46
N PHE A 48 19.48 -30.14 12.66
CA PHE A 48 18.24 -29.57 13.20
C PHE A 48 18.38 -28.05 13.43
N CYS A 49 19.48 -27.60 14.04
CA CYS A 49 19.78 -26.18 14.21
C CYS A 49 19.96 -25.48 12.86
N LEU A 50 20.65 -26.09 11.89
CA LEU A 50 20.83 -25.51 10.57
C LEU A 50 19.50 -25.33 9.86
N ARG A 51 18.60 -26.32 9.94
CA ARG A 51 17.24 -26.24 9.40
C ARG A 51 16.41 -25.14 10.07
N SER A 52 16.45 -25.05 11.40
CA SER A 52 15.76 -23.99 12.14
C SER A 52 16.28 -22.58 11.81
N VAL A 53 17.59 -22.43 11.59
CA VAL A 53 18.20 -21.15 11.16
C VAL A 53 17.84 -20.84 9.71
N LEU A 54 17.87 -21.83 8.81
CA LEU A 54 17.45 -21.66 7.41
C LEU A 54 15.96 -21.33 7.29
N ASP A 55 15.10 -21.94 8.10
CA ASP A 55 13.67 -21.63 8.19
C ASP A 55 13.47 -20.20 8.72
N SER A 56 14.25 -19.78 9.73
CA SER A 56 14.19 -18.41 10.27
C SER A 56 14.69 -17.36 9.28
N LEU A 57 15.80 -17.62 8.58
CA LEU A 57 16.33 -16.76 7.52
C LEU A 57 15.37 -16.70 6.34
N GLY A 58 14.73 -17.82 6.00
CA GLY A 58 13.64 -17.88 5.03
C GLY A 58 12.47 -17.01 5.43
N VAL A 59 11.98 -17.12 6.66
CA VAL A 59 10.87 -16.30 7.20
C VAL A 59 11.23 -14.82 7.21
N VAL A 60 12.46 -14.45 7.61
CA VAL A 60 12.93 -13.05 7.58
C VAL A 60 13.04 -12.53 6.15
N PHE A 61 13.54 -13.35 5.22
CA PHE A 61 13.63 -13.01 3.81
C PHE A 61 12.24 -12.84 3.18
N PHE A 62 11.29 -13.75 3.45
CA PHE A 62 9.91 -13.64 2.97
C PHE A 62 9.16 -12.46 3.62
N ALA A 63 9.43 -12.16 4.88
CA ALA A 63 8.91 -10.95 5.53
C ALA A 63 9.46 -9.69 4.84
N TRP A 64 10.79 -9.60 4.64
CA TRP A 64 11.43 -8.49 3.93
C TRP A 64 10.93 -8.34 2.49
N LEU A 65 10.75 -9.45 1.76
CA LEU A 65 10.20 -9.43 0.41
C LEU A 65 8.76 -8.90 0.41
N ARG A 66 7.94 -9.26 1.41
CA ARG A 66 6.60 -8.69 1.58
C ARG A 66 6.61 -7.22 2.01
N PHE A 67 7.59 -6.79 2.80
CA PHE A 67 7.78 -5.37 3.15
C PHE A 67 8.16 -4.50 1.93
N ALA A 68 8.91 -5.06 0.98
CA ALA A 68 9.31 -4.36 -0.24
C ALA A 68 8.15 -4.12 -1.23
N LEU A 69 7.02 -4.80 -1.06
CA LEU A 69 5.85 -4.67 -1.94
C LEU A 69 4.93 -3.50 -1.58
N CYS A 70 5.05 -2.93 -0.38
CA CYS A 70 4.17 -1.86 0.06
C CYS A 70 4.71 -0.48 -0.35
N ASP A 71 3.85 0.35 -0.91
CA ASP A 71 4.20 1.73 -1.26
C ASP A 71 4.61 2.53 -0.02
N LYS A 72 5.71 3.28 -0.15
CA LYS A 72 6.12 4.24 0.87
C LYS A 72 5.21 5.46 0.87
N VAL A 73 4.82 5.91 2.06
CA VAL A 73 4.01 7.11 2.24
C VAL A 73 4.80 8.34 1.81
N LYS A 74 4.21 9.11 0.91
CA LYS A 74 4.66 10.47 0.59
C LYS A 74 3.57 11.43 1.04
N CYS A 75 3.90 12.29 2.00
CA CYS A 75 2.98 13.34 2.40
C CYS A 75 2.95 14.39 1.30
N SER A 76 1.77 14.68 0.77
CA SER A 76 1.64 15.78 -0.17
C SER A 76 1.94 17.08 0.55
N SER A 77 3.11 17.66 0.27
CA SER A 77 3.36 19.08 0.47
C SER A 77 3.05 19.77 -0.87
N SER A 78 1.78 20.14 -1.07
CA SER A 78 1.30 20.96 -2.18
C SER A 78 1.43 20.34 -3.58
N SER A 79 0.28 20.14 -4.24
CA SER A 79 0.18 20.20 -5.69
C SER A 79 -0.77 21.34 -6.04
N ASN A 80 -0.22 22.39 -6.65
CA ASN A 80 -0.90 23.48 -7.35
C ASN A 80 -2.16 24.08 -6.67
N ASN A 81 -1.94 25.12 -5.85
CA ASN A 81 -2.93 26.11 -5.40
C ASN A 81 -4.05 25.70 -4.44
N ILE A 82 -4.00 24.52 -3.80
CA ILE A 82 -4.91 24.19 -2.70
C ILE A 82 -4.20 24.42 -1.35
N PRO A 83 -4.72 25.27 -0.44
CA PRO A 83 -4.13 25.45 0.88
C PRO A 83 -4.13 24.12 1.64
N THR A 84 -2.97 23.71 2.14
CA THR A 84 -2.88 22.56 3.05
C THR A 84 -3.62 22.91 4.34
N ARG A 85 -4.75 22.23 4.57
CA ARG A 85 -5.48 22.34 5.83
C ARG A 85 -4.73 21.54 6.88
N ASN A 86 -4.08 22.26 7.79
CA ASN A 86 -3.34 21.65 8.89
C ASN A 86 -4.11 21.78 10.21
N PHE A 87 -3.98 20.78 11.07
CA PHE A 87 -4.46 20.84 12.45
C PHE A 87 -3.30 21.13 13.41
N THR A 88 -3.61 21.64 14.60
CA THR A 88 -2.61 21.86 15.66
C THR A 88 -2.38 20.57 16.44
N ALA A 89 -1.12 20.29 16.79
CA ALA A 89 -0.78 19.11 17.57
C ALA A 89 -1.58 19.06 18.89
N ASN A 90 -1.93 17.84 19.33
CA ASN A 90 -2.65 17.55 20.57
C ASN A 90 -4.10 18.06 20.66
N ASN A 91 -4.73 18.49 19.56
CA ASN A 91 -6.16 18.83 19.54
C ASN A 91 -7.06 17.57 19.40
N VAL A 92 -8.39 17.78 19.43
CA VAL A 92 -9.38 16.70 19.28
C VAL A 92 -9.24 16.01 17.92
N TYR A 93 -9.09 16.78 16.84
CA TYR A 93 -8.81 16.26 15.50
C TYR A 93 -7.61 15.29 15.47
N ALA A 94 -6.50 15.63 16.12
CA ALA A 94 -5.29 14.80 16.16
C ALA A 94 -5.56 13.42 16.76
N LYS A 95 -6.38 13.37 17.83
CA LYS A 95 -6.81 12.12 18.46
C LYS A 95 -7.74 11.32 17.53
N ASN A 96 -8.74 11.98 16.96
CA ASN A 96 -9.68 11.36 16.02
C ASN A 96 -8.95 10.78 14.80
N ARG A 97 -7.89 11.46 14.33
CA ARG A 97 -7.06 11.02 13.20
C ARG A 97 -6.30 9.74 13.51
N ILE A 98 -5.71 9.64 14.71
CA ILE A 98 -5.03 8.40 15.13
C ILE A 98 -6.08 7.27 15.21
N SER A 99 -7.23 7.53 15.84
CA SER A 99 -8.30 6.53 15.97
C SER A 99 -8.80 6.03 14.62
N ILE A 100 -9.04 6.91 13.65
CA ILE A 100 -9.60 6.49 12.36
C ILE A 100 -8.61 5.65 11.56
N LEU A 101 -7.33 6.01 11.58
CA LEU A 101 -6.26 5.25 10.94
C LEU A 101 -6.12 3.86 11.57
N THR A 102 -6.14 3.77 12.91
CA THR A 102 -6.11 2.48 13.62
C THR A 102 -7.33 1.62 13.30
N PHE A 103 -8.53 2.23 13.20
CA PHE A 103 -9.76 1.51 12.88
C PHE A 103 -9.74 0.95 11.46
N ILE A 104 -9.23 1.72 10.49
CA ILE A 104 -9.05 1.25 9.12
C ILE A 104 -8.11 0.04 9.11
N ALA A 105 -6.92 0.15 9.73
CA ALA A 105 -5.97 -0.97 9.76
C ALA A 105 -6.54 -2.23 10.41
N PHE A 106 -7.35 -2.10 11.47
CA PHE A 106 -7.92 -3.25 12.17
C PHE A 106 -9.07 -3.92 11.40
N ASN A 107 -9.93 -3.12 10.76
CA ASN A 107 -11.18 -3.63 10.18
C ASN A 107 -11.07 -3.97 8.69
N LEU A 108 -10.03 -3.50 7.99
CA LEU A 108 -9.95 -3.67 6.54
C LEU A 108 -9.96 -5.14 6.10
N ALA A 109 -9.08 -5.96 6.66
CA ALA A 109 -9.00 -7.38 6.32
C ALA A 109 -10.23 -8.18 6.77
N VAL A 110 -10.89 -7.74 7.84
CA VAL A 110 -12.13 -8.37 8.37
C VAL A 110 -13.33 -8.07 7.49
N ASN A 111 -13.30 -6.96 6.74
CA ASN A 111 -14.37 -6.53 5.84
C ASN A 111 -14.03 -6.79 4.37
N ASP A 112 -13.37 -7.93 4.10
CA ASP A 112 -12.99 -8.35 2.74
C ASP A 112 -12.25 -7.24 1.98
N GLY A 113 -11.33 -6.54 2.63
CA GLY A 113 -10.47 -5.58 1.95
C GLY A 113 -11.09 -4.22 1.64
N PHE A 114 -12.30 -3.91 2.14
CA PHE A 114 -12.85 -2.56 2.07
C PHE A 114 -13.50 -2.15 3.40
N TYR A 115 -13.10 -0.99 3.93
CA TYR A 115 -13.67 -0.45 5.15
C TYR A 115 -13.67 1.08 5.12
N ASP A 116 -14.84 1.66 5.36
CA ASP A 116 -15.07 3.08 5.51
C ASP A 116 -15.67 3.39 6.90
N THR A 117 -15.35 4.56 7.44
CA THR A 117 -15.86 5.00 8.73
C THR A 117 -15.76 6.50 8.91
N ALA A 118 -16.38 7.02 9.98
CA ALA A 118 -16.23 8.39 10.42
C ALA A 118 -16.07 8.45 11.95
N ILE A 119 -15.20 9.34 12.43
CA ILE A 119 -14.92 9.53 13.86
C ILE A 119 -15.03 11.01 14.22
N GLY A 120 -15.64 11.27 15.39
CA GLY A 120 -15.76 12.62 15.94
C GLY A 120 -17.06 13.35 15.55
N GLN A 121 -17.16 14.58 16.03
CA GLN A 121 -18.26 15.50 15.73
C GLN A 121 -17.70 16.81 15.20
N ASP A 122 -18.51 17.58 14.50
CA ASP A 122 -18.09 18.88 13.97
C ASP A 122 -17.63 19.81 15.12
N PRO A 123 -16.52 20.54 14.96
CA PRO A 123 -15.70 20.71 13.74
C PRO A 123 -14.53 19.70 13.59
N ASP A 124 -14.44 18.69 14.44
CA ASP A 124 -13.32 17.73 14.51
C ASP A 124 -13.64 16.35 13.90
N ARG A 125 -14.71 16.26 13.08
CA ARG A 125 -15.09 15.02 12.41
C ARG A 125 -14.11 14.67 11.29
N ILE A 126 -13.80 13.39 11.16
CA ILE A 126 -12.93 12.83 10.11
C ILE A 126 -13.66 11.69 9.42
N TYR A 127 -13.60 11.69 8.10
CA TYR A 127 -14.05 10.58 7.26
C TYR A 127 -12.84 9.83 6.74
N GLY A 128 -12.91 8.51 6.69
CA GLY A 128 -11.78 7.68 6.27
C GLY A 128 -12.24 6.40 5.63
N LEU A 129 -11.43 5.91 4.69
CA LEU A 129 -11.64 4.64 4.02
C LEU A 129 -10.30 3.97 3.70
N GLY A 130 -10.31 2.65 3.63
CA GLY A 130 -9.22 1.87 3.08
C GLY A 130 -9.73 0.86 2.06
N VAL A 131 -8.91 0.57 1.06
CA VAL A 131 -9.22 -0.39 0.00
C VAL A 131 -7.99 -1.24 -0.29
N CYS A 132 -8.13 -2.56 -0.27
CA CYS A 132 -7.10 -3.45 -0.77
C CYS A 132 -7.00 -3.36 -2.29
N GLU A 133 -5.79 -3.55 -2.80
CA GLU A 133 -5.62 -3.78 -4.24
C GLU A 133 -6.22 -5.15 -4.61
N GLY A 134 -6.97 -5.20 -5.70
CA GLY A 134 -7.69 -6.42 -6.08
C GLY A 134 -6.80 -7.58 -6.53
N ASP A 135 -5.53 -7.33 -6.85
CA ASP A 135 -4.52 -8.36 -7.15
C ASP A 135 -3.71 -8.79 -5.91
N SER A 136 -4.02 -8.24 -4.73
CA SER A 136 -3.36 -8.58 -3.47
C SER A 136 -4.20 -9.55 -2.62
N THR A 137 -3.52 -10.45 -1.90
CA THR A 137 -4.19 -11.26 -0.86
C THR A 137 -4.51 -10.40 0.35
N LEU A 138 -5.56 -10.74 1.11
CA LEU A 138 -5.93 -10.02 2.33
C LEU A 138 -4.78 -9.93 3.34
N GLY A 139 -3.94 -10.97 3.44
CA GLY A 139 -2.77 -10.97 4.32
C GLY A 139 -1.72 -9.93 3.90
N VAL A 140 -1.43 -9.81 2.61
CA VAL A 140 -0.50 -8.79 2.08
C VAL A 140 -1.09 -7.40 2.26
N CYS A 141 -2.37 -7.24 1.92
CA CYS A 141 -3.06 -5.96 2.09
C CYS A 141 -3.03 -5.48 3.55
N ASN A 142 -3.32 -6.37 4.50
CA ASN A 142 -3.31 -6.03 5.92
C ASN A 142 -1.93 -5.53 6.39
N ILE A 143 -0.85 -6.18 5.93
CA ILE A 143 0.52 -5.75 6.22
C ILE A 143 0.76 -4.35 5.63
N CYS A 144 0.40 -4.12 4.37
CA CYS A 144 0.64 -2.84 3.71
C CYS A 144 -0.17 -1.70 4.32
N VAL A 145 -1.43 -1.94 4.70
CA VAL A 145 -2.25 -0.92 5.35
C VAL A 145 -1.74 -0.59 6.74
N ASN A 146 -1.32 -1.59 7.52
CA ASN A 146 -0.77 -1.33 8.86
C ASN A 146 0.54 -0.51 8.76
N ASN A 147 1.42 -0.84 7.81
CA ASN A 147 2.63 -0.05 7.53
C ASN A 147 2.29 1.37 7.07
N THR A 148 1.32 1.50 6.16
CA THR A 148 0.87 2.80 5.63
C THR A 148 0.36 3.69 6.76
N VAL A 149 -0.42 3.13 7.69
CA VAL A 149 -0.92 3.87 8.87
C VAL A 149 0.23 4.36 9.75
N GLN A 150 1.21 3.51 10.05
CA GLN A 150 2.38 3.92 10.84
C GLN A 150 3.18 5.02 10.14
N ASP A 151 3.42 4.86 8.83
CA ASP A 151 4.15 5.83 8.03
C ASP A 151 3.38 7.16 7.90
N ILE A 152 2.05 7.14 7.84
CA ILE A 152 1.19 8.34 7.86
C ILE A 152 1.32 9.08 9.19
N ILE A 153 1.34 8.37 10.31
CA ILE A 153 1.47 8.97 11.65
C ILE A 153 2.86 9.60 11.81
N ALA A 154 3.91 8.91 11.36
CA ALA A 154 5.29 9.36 11.51
C ALA A 154 5.66 10.50 10.55
N ASN A 155 5.27 10.40 9.27
CA ASN A 155 5.77 11.28 8.23
C ASN A 155 4.82 12.45 7.93
N CYS A 156 3.52 12.30 8.21
CA CYS A 156 2.49 13.31 7.92
C CYS A 156 1.85 13.83 9.23
N PRO A 157 2.53 14.67 10.03
CA PRO A 157 2.14 14.90 11.42
C PRO A 157 0.90 15.79 11.60
N ASN A 158 0.53 16.62 10.62
CA ASN A 158 -0.44 17.70 10.83
C ASN A 158 -1.45 17.92 9.68
N GLN A 159 -1.45 17.09 8.65
CA GLN A 159 -2.36 17.22 7.51
C GLN A 159 -3.77 16.76 7.90
N LYS A 160 -4.78 17.56 7.57
CA LYS A 160 -6.19 17.17 7.73
C LYS A 160 -6.66 16.18 6.67
N GLU A 161 -5.92 16.01 5.58
CA GLU A 161 -6.27 15.11 4.49
C GLU A 161 -5.07 14.29 4.03
N PHE A 162 -5.33 13.06 3.62
CA PHE A 162 -4.33 12.17 3.02
C PHE A 162 -4.97 11.28 1.94
N MET A 163 -4.22 11.07 0.86
CA MET A 163 -4.52 10.11 -0.20
C MET A 163 -3.28 9.28 -0.50
N GLY A 164 -3.37 7.96 -0.32
CA GLY A 164 -2.32 7.03 -0.72
C GLY A 164 -2.22 6.85 -2.24
N THR A 165 -1.03 6.48 -2.74
CA THR A 165 -0.71 6.37 -4.18
C THR A 165 -1.62 5.39 -4.92
N ARG A 166 -1.82 4.17 -4.39
CA ARG A 166 -2.74 3.16 -4.95
C ARG A 166 -4.07 3.09 -4.17
N SER A 167 -4.45 4.22 -3.55
CA SER A 167 -5.71 4.39 -2.79
C SER A 167 -5.92 3.44 -1.62
N LEU A 168 -4.83 2.88 -1.04
CA LEU A 168 -4.88 1.96 0.09
C LEU A 168 -5.57 2.54 1.33
N VAL A 169 -5.30 3.81 1.64
CA VAL A 169 -5.85 4.53 2.80
C VAL A 169 -6.09 5.98 2.42
N ARG A 170 -7.25 6.51 2.80
CA ARG A 170 -7.64 7.91 2.64
C ARG A 170 -8.32 8.42 3.90
N TYR A 171 -8.10 9.68 4.25
CA TYR A 171 -8.91 10.39 5.24
C TYR A 171 -8.99 11.88 4.91
N ALA A 172 -10.07 12.54 5.35
CA ALA A 172 -10.28 13.97 5.18
C ALA A 172 -11.19 14.56 6.27
N ASP A 173 -11.17 15.89 6.42
CA ASP A 173 -12.09 16.67 7.26
C ASP A 173 -13.41 17.02 6.54
N HIS A 174 -13.63 16.47 5.34
CA HIS A 174 -14.88 16.57 4.58
C HIS A 174 -15.37 15.18 4.14
N LEU A 175 -16.64 15.08 3.76
CA LEU A 175 -17.24 13.82 3.35
C LEU A 175 -16.61 13.32 2.04
N ILE A 176 -15.88 12.21 2.12
CA ILE A 176 -15.26 11.52 0.97
C ILE A 176 -15.98 10.20 0.62
N VAL A 177 -16.74 9.63 1.55
CA VAL A 177 -17.44 8.34 1.38
C VAL A 177 -18.68 8.55 0.52
N GLY A 178 -18.84 7.71 -0.50
CA GLY A 178 -19.93 7.77 -1.47
C GLY A 178 -19.85 8.98 -2.41
N ARG A 179 -18.66 9.58 -2.54
CA ARG A 179 -18.42 10.76 -3.38
C ARG A 179 -17.36 10.44 -4.42
N LEU A 180 -17.71 10.71 -5.69
CA LEU A 180 -16.75 10.67 -6.78
C LEU A 180 -15.78 11.85 -6.65
N GLU A 181 -14.50 11.56 -6.45
CA GLU A 181 -13.43 12.54 -6.43
C GLU A 181 -12.37 12.19 -7.47
N LEU A 182 -12.13 13.14 -8.40
CA LEU A 182 -11.21 12.98 -9.52
C LEU A 182 -9.84 13.64 -9.29
N LYS A 183 -9.70 14.41 -8.20
CA LYS A 183 -8.52 15.20 -7.88
C LYS A 183 -8.07 14.94 -6.44
N PRO A 184 -6.75 14.96 -6.16
CA PRO A 184 -5.65 15.15 -7.12
C PRO A 184 -5.50 13.98 -8.09
N THR A 185 -4.87 14.22 -9.25
CA THR A 185 -4.56 13.15 -10.22
C THR A 185 -3.06 12.93 -10.23
N VAL A 186 -2.62 11.70 -9.97
CA VAL A 186 -1.21 11.29 -10.08
C VAL A 186 -1.05 10.51 -11.38
N ILE A 187 -0.12 10.93 -12.24
CA ILE A 187 0.14 10.28 -13.52
C ILE A 187 1.60 9.88 -13.58
N GLY A 188 1.86 8.63 -13.96
CA GLY A 188 3.20 8.12 -14.22
C GLY A 188 3.20 7.29 -15.50
N TYR A 189 4.35 7.21 -16.16
CA TYR A 189 4.49 6.50 -17.43
C TYR A 189 5.92 5.98 -17.61
N GLU A 190 6.05 4.95 -18.44
CA GLU A 190 7.35 4.41 -18.80
C GLU A 190 8.15 5.41 -19.62
N LYS A 191 9.48 5.43 -19.43
CA LYS A 191 10.34 6.35 -20.18
C LYS A 191 10.36 6.01 -21.65
N ASP A 192 10.39 4.71 -21.95
CA ASP A 192 10.47 4.19 -23.29
C ASP A 192 9.12 4.31 -24.02
N ASN A 193 9.23 4.53 -25.32
CA ASN A 193 8.09 4.59 -26.21
C ASN A 193 7.88 3.21 -26.81
N VAL A 194 6.62 2.90 -27.11
CA VAL A 194 6.22 1.69 -27.81
C VAL A 194 7.01 1.56 -29.11
N THR A 195 7.95 0.62 -29.12
CA THR A 195 8.83 0.38 -30.27
C THR A 195 8.13 -0.54 -31.27
N LEU A 196 7.06 -0.02 -31.89
CA LEU A 196 6.43 -0.66 -33.05
C LEU A 196 7.17 -0.23 -34.32
N ASN A 197 6.96 -0.94 -35.43
CA ASN A 197 7.37 -0.44 -36.73
C ASN A 197 6.38 0.66 -37.17
N LEU A 198 6.38 1.77 -36.42
CA LEU A 198 5.50 2.93 -36.52
C LEU A 198 5.59 3.64 -37.89
N THR A 199 6.52 3.22 -38.75
CA THR A 199 6.56 3.62 -40.17
C THR A 199 5.33 3.12 -40.95
N LYS A 200 4.61 2.11 -40.43
CA LYS A 200 3.32 1.66 -40.95
C LYS A 200 2.18 2.24 -40.11
N PHE A 201 1.51 3.26 -40.64
CA PHE A 201 0.31 3.89 -40.06
C PHE A 201 -0.74 2.87 -39.54
N ASN A 202 -0.88 1.74 -40.23
CA ASN A 202 -1.82 0.68 -39.86
C ASN A 202 -1.48 -0.03 -38.54
N GLU A 203 -0.20 -0.16 -38.18
CA GLU A 203 0.19 -0.84 -36.93
C GLU A 203 -0.08 0.01 -35.69
N ALA A 204 0.17 1.32 -35.78
CA ALA A 204 -0.12 2.26 -34.70
C ALA A 204 -1.64 2.36 -34.44
N THR A 205 -2.44 2.45 -35.51
CA THR A 205 -3.91 2.49 -35.42
C THR A 205 -4.44 1.22 -34.77
N LYS A 206 -3.98 0.04 -35.23
CA LYS A 206 -4.38 -1.24 -34.66
C LYS A 206 -3.96 -1.39 -33.19
N PHE A 207 -2.80 -0.88 -32.79
CA PHE A 207 -2.37 -0.93 -31.40
C PHE A 207 -3.33 -0.14 -30.51
N ASN A 208 -3.67 1.08 -30.93
CA ASN A 208 -4.61 1.92 -30.20
C ASN A 208 -5.99 1.28 -30.11
N GLU A 209 -6.51 0.67 -31.18
CA GLU A 209 -7.80 -0.04 -31.16
C GLU A 209 -7.81 -1.20 -30.14
N VAL A 210 -6.75 -2.02 -30.12
CA VAL A 210 -6.63 -3.13 -29.17
C VAL A 210 -6.50 -2.63 -27.74
N TRP A 211 -5.73 -1.56 -27.53
CA TRP A 211 -5.55 -0.94 -26.23
C TRP A 211 -6.87 -0.34 -25.71
N GLU A 212 -7.55 0.47 -26.52
CA GLU A 212 -8.82 1.12 -26.16
C GLU A 212 -9.91 0.10 -25.87
N SER A 213 -10.02 -0.95 -26.69
CA SER A 213 -10.97 -2.03 -26.45
C SER A 213 -10.70 -2.77 -25.14
N LEU A 214 -9.44 -3.01 -24.80
CA LEU A 214 -9.08 -3.62 -23.50
C LEU A 214 -9.45 -2.69 -22.34
N MET A 215 -9.17 -1.39 -22.46
CA MET A 215 -9.47 -0.41 -21.40
C MET A 215 -10.98 -0.27 -21.17
N ASP A 216 -11.76 -0.18 -22.23
CA ASP A 216 -13.23 -0.09 -22.19
C ASP A 216 -13.84 -1.34 -21.53
N HIS A 217 -13.38 -2.52 -21.93
CA HIS A 217 -13.80 -3.78 -21.33
C HIS A 217 -13.49 -3.83 -19.83
N LEU A 218 -12.29 -3.42 -19.43
CA LEU A 218 -11.88 -3.44 -18.02
C LEU A 218 -12.58 -2.38 -17.18
N ALA A 219 -12.87 -1.21 -17.74
CA ALA A 219 -13.65 -0.18 -17.07
C ALA A 219 -15.04 -0.71 -16.73
N THR A 220 -15.70 -1.35 -17.71
CA THR A 220 -17.00 -2.00 -17.52
C THR A 220 -16.91 -3.16 -16.51
N LYS A 221 -15.92 -4.04 -16.63
CA LYS A 221 -15.72 -5.17 -15.71
C LYS A 221 -15.55 -4.70 -14.27
N ALA A 222 -14.69 -3.71 -14.04
CA ALA A 222 -14.43 -3.18 -12.71
C ALA A 222 -15.64 -2.43 -12.13
N SER A 223 -16.38 -1.69 -12.95
CA SER A 223 -17.54 -0.91 -12.51
C SER A 223 -18.72 -1.77 -12.07
N MET A 224 -18.88 -2.94 -12.69
CA MET A 224 -19.87 -3.97 -12.33
C MET A 224 -19.50 -4.79 -11.08
N GLY A 225 -18.40 -4.45 -10.40
CA GLY A 225 -17.99 -5.10 -9.17
C GLY A 225 -18.97 -4.94 -8.00
N SER A 226 -18.72 -5.70 -6.94
CA SER A 226 -19.54 -5.71 -5.73
C SER A 226 -19.35 -4.46 -4.86
N SER A 227 -20.15 -4.33 -3.81
CA SER A 227 -19.99 -3.30 -2.77
C SER A 227 -18.73 -3.44 -1.93
N ARG A 228 -17.93 -4.50 -2.14
CA ARG A 228 -16.65 -4.73 -1.44
C ARG A 228 -15.45 -4.70 -2.38
N HIS A 229 -15.64 -5.00 -3.66
CA HIS A 229 -14.57 -5.07 -4.65
C HIS A 229 -15.06 -4.61 -6.02
N LYS A 230 -14.45 -3.54 -6.53
CA LYS A 230 -14.66 -3.00 -7.88
C LYS A 230 -13.33 -2.98 -8.63
N PHE A 231 -13.03 -4.09 -9.28
CA PHE A 231 -11.69 -4.39 -9.79
C PHE A 231 -11.76 -5.24 -11.05
N GLY A 232 -10.81 -5.04 -11.97
CA GLY A 232 -10.65 -5.86 -13.15
C GLY A 232 -9.22 -5.86 -13.65
N THR A 233 -8.72 -7.04 -13.99
CA THR A 233 -7.48 -7.24 -14.77
C THR A 233 -7.80 -7.89 -16.10
N GLY A 234 -6.94 -7.66 -17.08
CA GLY A 234 -7.06 -8.27 -18.39
C GLY A 234 -5.81 -8.10 -19.23
N GLU A 235 -5.69 -8.98 -20.22
CA GLU A 235 -4.62 -8.94 -21.20
C GLU A 235 -5.19 -9.00 -22.62
N ALA A 236 -4.49 -8.39 -23.56
CA ALA A 236 -4.82 -8.46 -24.98
C ALA A 236 -3.59 -8.77 -25.82
N ASN A 237 -3.72 -9.70 -26.75
CA ASN A 237 -2.66 -10.01 -27.72
C ASN A 237 -2.65 -8.94 -28.82
N PHE A 238 -1.57 -8.16 -28.91
CA PHE A 238 -1.36 -7.28 -30.06
C PHE A 238 -0.63 -8.02 -31.20
N THR A 239 0.42 -8.78 -30.86
CA THR A 239 1.06 -9.74 -31.77
C THR A 239 1.21 -11.10 -31.08
N LYS A 240 1.82 -12.07 -31.77
CA LYS A 240 2.16 -13.38 -31.18
C LYS A 240 3.11 -13.26 -29.97
N PHE A 241 3.91 -12.20 -29.92
CA PHE A 241 4.96 -12.03 -28.89
C PHE A 241 4.74 -10.81 -28.00
N LEU A 242 3.80 -9.94 -28.35
CA LEU A 242 3.50 -8.72 -27.60
C LEU A 242 2.07 -8.75 -27.07
N LYS A 243 1.95 -8.66 -25.75
CA LYS A 243 0.69 -8.51 -25.04
C LYS A 243 0.63 -7.16 -24.34
N ILE A 244 -0.59 -6.68 -24.14
CA ILE A 244 -0.92 -5.52 -23.31
C ILE A 244 -1.54 -6.08 -22.03
N TYR A 245 -1.02 -5.68 -20.87
CA TYR A 245 -1.58 -6.02 -19.56
C TYR A 245 -2.18 -4.77 -18.93
N ALA A 246 -3.34 -4.90 -18.32
CA ALA A 246 -4.02 -3.77 -17.70
C ALA A 246 -4.80 -4.17 -16.44
N LEU A 247 -4.92 -3.19 -15.54
CA LEU A 247 -5.60 -3.29 -14.25
C LEU A 247 -6.37 -2.00 -14.01
N MET A 248 -7.62 -2.14 -13.55
CA MET A 248 -8.47 -1.03 -13.16
C MET A 248 -9.16 -1.34 -11.83
N GLN A 249 -9.32 -0.31 -11.01
CA GLN A 249 -9.98 -0.42 -9.71
C GLN A 249 -10.72 0.86 -9.34
N CYS A 250 -11.83 0.73 -8.63
CA CYS A 250 -12.54 1.81 -7.98
C CYS A 250 -12.64 1.58 -6.46
N THR A 251 -12.86 2.66 -5.72
CA THR A 251 -13.29 2.54 -4.33
C THR A 251 -14.73 1.99 -4.30
N PRO A 252 -15.05 0.97 -3.50
CA PRO A 252 -16.38 0.34 -3.54
C PRO A 252 -17.56 1.22 -3.08
N ASP A 253 -17.29 2.34 -2.42
CA ASP A 253 -18.29 3.28 -1.89
C ASP A 253 -19.03 4.08 -2.97
N ILE A 254 -18.49 4.21 -4.17
CA ILE A 254 -19.11 4.97 -5.27
C ILE A 254 -20.04 4.09 -6.12
N SER A 255 -20.98 4.71 -6.83
CA SER A 255 -21.92 4.00 -7.70
C SER A 255 -21.21 3.29 -8.86
N GLN A 256 -21.90 2.36 -9.53
CA GLN A 256 -21.37 1.73 -10.76
C GLN A 256 -21.06 2.79 -11.82
N ASN A 257 -21.99 3.72 -12.07
CA ASN A 257 -21.82 4.76 -13.08
C ASN A 257 -20.67 5.72 -12.73
N ASP A 258 -20.50 6.07 -11.46
CA ASP A 258 -19.39 6.93 -11.03
C ASP A 258 -18.04 6.22 -11.18
N CYS A 259 -17.98 4.92 -10.88
CA CYS A 259 -16.79 4.11 -11.09
C CYS A 259 -16.43 4.05 -12.58
N ASP A 260 -17.40 3.70 -13.43
CA ASP A 260 -17.25 3.63 -14.88
C ASP A 260 -16.73 4.97 -15.45
N SER A 261 -17.40 6.06 -15.11
CA SER A 261 -17.01 7.41 -15.51
C SER A 261 -15.60 7.77 -15.01
N CYS A 262 -15.25 7.42 -13.77
CA CYS A 262 -13.93 7.68 -13.21
C CYS A 262 -12.83 6.96 -14.00
N LEU A 263 -13.03 5.68 -14.32
CA LEU A 263 -12.08 4.86 -15.07
C LEU A 263 -11.90 5.38 -16.50
N HIS A 264 -12.98 5.68 -17.22
CA HIS A 264 -12.89 6.26 -18.56
C HIS A 264 -12.18 7.62 -18.58
N GLN A 265 -12.46 8.49 -17.61
CA GLN A 265 -11.73 9.75 -17.48
C GLN A 265 -10.25 9.55 -17.16
N THR A 266 -9.91 8.43 -16.51
CA THR A 266 -8.54 8.09 -16.09
C THR A 266 -7.74 7.65 -17.31
N VAL A 267 -8.33 6.79 -18.13
CA VAL A 267 -7.84 6.38 -19.46
C VAL A 267 -7.64 7.61 -20.36
N ALA A 268 -8.65 8.47 -20.49
CA ALA A 268 -8.57 9.67 -21.33
C ALA A 268 -7.45 10.62 -20.90
N SER A 269 -7.24 10.79 -19.59
CA SER A 269 -6.12 11.61 -19.09
C SER A 269 -4.75 11.01 -19.38
N PHE A 270 -4.63 9.68 -19.36
CA PHE A 270 -3.42 9.01 -19.79
C PHE A 270 -3.14 9.24 -21.28
N GLN A 271 -4.16 9.08 -22.13
CA GLN A 271 -4.04 9.32 -23.58
C GLN A 271 -3.58 10.73 -23.89
N ILE A 272 -4.08 11.74 -23.18
CA ILE A 272 -3.69 13.15 -23.38
C ILE A 272 -2.23 13.40 -22.98
N CYS A 273 -1.79 12.86 -21.83
CA CYS A 273 -0.43 13.12 -21.33
C CYS A 273 0.64 12.27 -22.02
N CYS A 274 0.33 11.00 -22.22
CA CYS A 274 1.38 9.97 -22.28
C CYS A 274 1.07 8.90 -23.33
N SER A 275 0.31 9.25 -24.39
CA SER A 275 0.12 8.38 -25.55
C SER A 275 1.46 7.97 -26.18
N GLY A 276 1.56 6.71 -26.62
CA GLY A 276 2.76 6.13 -27.21
C GLY A 276 3.80 5.59 -26.22
N LYS A 277 3.57 5.68 -24.90
CA LYS A 277 4.43 5.06 -23.87
C LYS A 277 4.17 3.56 -23.72
N GLU A 278 5.18 2.79 -23.31
CA GLU A 278 5.09 1.32 -23.14
C GLU A 278 4.30 0.87 -21.89
N GLY A 279 3.83 1.83 -21.12
CA GLY A 279 3.05 1.60 -19.92
C GLY A 279 2.90 2.86 -19.10
N GLY A 280 2.13 2.75 -18.04
CA GLY A 280 1.95 3.80 -17.07
C GLY A 280 0.69 3.62 -16.24
N TYR A 281 0.40 4.63 -15.46
CA TYR A 281 -0.73 4.64 -14.55
C TYR A 281 -1.30 6.04 -14.38
N VAL A 282 -2.58 6.08 -14.02
CA VAL A 282 -3.24 7.28 -13.53
C VAL A 282 -4.03 6.90 -12.29
N TYR A 283 -3.70 7.56 -11.18
CA TYR A 283 -4.32 7.34 -9.88
C TYR A 283 -5.12 8.55 -9.46
N ARG A 284 -6.34 8.28 -9.01
CA ARG A 284 -7.30 9.24 -8.50
C ARG A 284 -7.89 8.75 -7.18
N PRO A 285 -8.50 9.65 -6.39
CA PRO A 285 -9.00 9.29 -5.09
C PRO A 285 -10.02 8.14 -5.15
N SER A 286 -10.92 8.17 -6.15
CA SER A 286 -11.99 7.17 -6.30
C SER A 286 -11.67 6.03 -7.28
N CYS A 287 -10.62 6.13 -8.10
CA CYS A 287 -10.28 5.08 -9.07
C CYS A 287 -8.83 5.13 -9.53
N LEU A 288 -8.36 4.01 -10.09
CA LEU A 288 -7.05 3.88 -10.69
C LEU A 288 -7.09 3.06 -11.97
N PHE A 289 -6.09 3.31 -12.79
CA PHE A 289 -5.77 2.59 -14.01
C PHE A 289 -4.26 2.40 -14.07
N GLN A 290 -3.82 1.21 -14.42
CA GLN A 290 -2.43 0.91 -14.74
C GLN A 290 -2.36 -0.06 -15.92
N TRP A 291 -1.39 0.13 -16.80
CA TRP A 291 -1.12 -0.80 -17.89
C TRP A 291 0.37 -0.85 -18.21
N ASN A 292 0.80 -1.96 -18.82
CA ASN A 292 2.18 -2.14 -19.27
C ASN A 292 2.25 -3.23 -20.34
N LEU A 293 3.33 -3.25 -21.12
CA LEU A 293 3.65 -4.36 -22.03
C LEU A 293 4.24 -5.58 -21.29
N ASN A 294 4.68 -5.40 -20.04
CA ASN A 294 5.14 -6.47 -19.17
C ASN A 294 4.08 -6.83 -18.12
N PRO A 295 4.00 -8.11 -17.68
CA PRO A 295 3.13 -8.49 -16.56
C PRO A 295 3.54 -7.77 -15.26
N PHE A 296 2.56 -7.25 -14.51
CA PHE A 296 2.82 -6.52 -13.26
C PHE A 296 1.85 -6.81 -12.11
N TYR A 297 0.80 -7.62 -12.34
CA TYR A 297 -0.14 -8.05 -11.30
C TYR A 297 -0.15 -9.58 -11.20
N SER A 298 -0.54 -10.08 -10.03
CA SER A 298 -0.79 -11.50 -9.83
C SER A 298 -2.22 -11.81 -10.25
N VAL A 299 -2.43 -12.75 -11.17
CA VAL A 299 -3.78 -13.25 -11.48
C VAL A 299 -4.14 -14.29 -10.40
N PRO A 300 -5.18 -14.06 -9.56
CA PRO A 300 -5.67 -15.11 -8.70
C PRO A 300 -6.17 -16.27 -9.58
N ALA A 301 -5.81 -17.51 -9.23
CA ALA A 301 -6.09 -18.71 -10.03
C ALA A 301 -7.59 -18.99 -10.31
N ALA A 302 -8.51 -18.19 -9.77
CA ALA A 302 -9.95 -18.33 -9.97
C ALA A 302 -10.45 -17.78 -11.34
N ASP A 303 -9.64 -16.99 -12.05
CA ASP A 303 -10.02 -16.39 -13.34
C ASP A 303 -9.51 -17.19 -14.56
N PHE A 304 -8.94 -18.38 -14.38
CA PHE A 304 -8.70 -19.27 -15.51
C PHE A 304 -10.04 -19.81 -16.02
N PRO A 305 -10.45 -19.53 -17.27
CA PRO A 305 -11.55 -20.28 -17.86
C PRO A 305 -11.13 -21.74 -17.88
N VAL A 306 -11.91 -22.59 -17.22
CA VAL A 306 -11.84 -24.04 -17.42
C VAL A 306 -12.06 -24.26 -18.91
N GLN A 307 -10.99 -24.58 -19.64
CA GLN A 307 -11.10 -25.01 -21.02
C GLN A 307 -11.88 -26.33 -21.02
N GLN A 308 -13.08 -26.30 -21.61
CA GLN A 308 -13.76 -27.48 -22.14
C GLN A 308 -13.17 -27.86 -23.49
#